data_AF-A0A800DZ13-F1
#
_entry.id   AF-A0A800DZ13-F1
#
_cell.length_a   1.000
_cell.length_b   1.000
_cell.length_c   1.000
_cell.angle_alpha   90.00
_cell.angle_beta   90.00
_cell.angle_gamma   90.00
#
_symmetry.space_group_name_H-M   'P 1'
#
loop_
_entity.id
_entity.type
_entity.pdbx_description
1 polymer ?
#
loop_
_entity_poly.entity_id
_entity_poly.type
_entity_poly.pdbx_seq_one_letter_code
_entity_poly.pdbx_strand_id
1 'polypeptide(L)'
;YRAYDTLEQTVNLVSVDNKFDLGQIDAQLNSRCYLSKIVMEEPNNLFNFSNIGFQTFFNSQEEIDLLDKLYFDSYRLGVVNKDIEIVEPILRDADIVSVDISALRKTEAPANSNTTPNGFYGEEMCAILRYAGLSDKVSSLGVFEYNAMFDDSNQTAQLIAQMVWYFIEGVNFRIKEYPFGSKKEYIKYIVPIDDDIINFYKSNKSNRWWMEIPDNKFKKETLIPCTYEDYVQASNQNIPNRWWKTVKKLT
;
A
#
# COMPACT_ATOMS: atom_id res chain seq x y z
N TYR A 1 13.40 4.33 -4.03
CA TYR A 1 13.18 3.38 -5.13
C TYR A 1 14.49 2.92 -5.76
N ARG A 2 15.27 3.76 -6.45
CA ARG A 2 16.52 3.35 -7.15
C ARG A 2 17.58 2.62 -6.31
N ALA A 3 17.59 2.83 -4.99
CA ALA A 3 18.42 2.04 -4.07
C ALA A 3 18.14 0.52 -4.11
N TYR A 4 16.99 0.11 -4.64
CA TYR A 4 16.59 -1.29 -4.81
C TYR A 4 17.06 -1.86 -6.16
N ASP A 5 17.67 -1.06 -7.05
CA ASP A 5 18.13 -1.54 -8.37
C ASP A 5 19.25 -2.59 -8.27
N THR A 6 19.98 -2.60 -7.16
CA THR A 6 20.99 -3.62 -6.87
C THR A 6 20.40 -4.92 -6.32
N LEU A 7 19.11 -4.93 -5.98
CA LEU A 7 18.42 -6.11 -5.48
C LEU A 7 17.77 -6.81 -6.68
N GLU A 8 18.06 -8.08 -6.89
CA GLU A 8 17.46 -8.89 -7.97
C GLU A 8 15.98 -9.26 -7.70
N GLN A 9 15.24 -8.38 -7.02
CA GLN A 9 13.85 -8.59 -6.64
C GLN A 9 12.99 -7.40 -7.06
N THR A 10 11.75 -7.70 -7.42
CA THR A 10 10.76 -6.66 -7.62
C THR A 10 10.31 -6.06 -6.28
N VAL A 11 9.76 -4.85 -6.34
CA VAL A 11 9.38 -4.07 -5.16
C VAL A 11 7.93 -3.58 -5.24
N ASN A 12 7.28 -3.54 -4.09
CA ASN A 12 5.97 -2.96 -3.90
C ASN A 12 6.08 -1.58 -3.24
N LEU A 13 5.57 -0.56 -3.90
CA LEU A 13 5.52 0.82 -3.42
C LEU A 13 4.11 1.18 -2.97
N VAL A 14 3.97 1.60 -1.72
CA VAL A 14 2.74 2.22 -1.22
C VAL A 14 2.97 3.73 -1.08
N SER A 15 2.07 4.53 -1.62
CA SER A 15 2.03 5.97 -1.39
C SER A 15 0.75 6.35 -0.65
N VAL A 16 0.88 7.04 0.48
CA VAL A 16 -0.24 7.62 1.22
C VAL A 16 -0.31 9.09 0.84
N ASP A 17 -1.25 9.42 -0.05
CA ASP A 17 -1.28 10.70 -0.76
C ASP A 17 -2.71 11.02 -1.25
N ASN A 18 -3.06 12.31 -1.36
CA ASN A 18 -4.30 12.74 -1.98
C ASN A 18 -4.25 12.74 -3.53
N LYS A 19 -3.04 12.64 -4.11
CA LYS A 19 -2.75 12.60 -5.55
C LYS A 19 -1.89 11.39 -5.94
N PHE A 20 -1.85 11.09 -7.24
CA PHE A 20 -0.98 10.04 -7.78
C PHE A 20 0.39 10.54 -8.23
N ASP A 21 0.52 11.84 -8.53
CA ASP A 21 1.77 12.47 -8.98
C ASP A 21 2.45 11.76 -10.17
N LEU A 22 1.62 11.37 -11.15
CA LEU A 22 2.08 10.82 -12.43
C LEU A 22 2.69 11.90 -13.31
N GLY A 23 2.03 13.07 -13.39
CA GLY A 23 2.50 14.21 -14.17
C GLY A 23 2.65 13.90 -15.65
N GLN A 24 3.36 14.79 -16.38
CA GLN A 24 3.71 14.53 -17.78
C GLN A 24 4.98 13.67 -17.87
N ILE A 25 4.97 12.70 -18.77
CA ILE A 25 6.05 11.73 -18.98
C ILE A 25 7.40 12.40 -19.22
N ASP A 26 7.42 13.44 -20.07
CA ASP A 26 8.63 14.15 -20.48
C ASP A 26 9.02 15.27 -19.50
N ALA A 27 8.28 15.46 -18.41
CA ALA A 27 8.63 16.46 -17.42
C ALA A 27 9.96 16.12 -16.72
N GLN A 28 10.69 17.16 -16.34
CA GLN A 28 11.81 17.01 -15.41
C GLN A 28 11.31 16.47 -14.07
N LEU A 29 12.09 15.60 -13.43
CA LEU A 29 11.75 14.98 -12.15
C LEU A 29 11.39 16.06 -11.11
N ASN A 30 10.18 15.98 -10.58
CA ASN A 30 9.69 16.81 -9.49
C ASN A 30 8.65 16.01 -8.67
N SER A 31 8.16 16.60 -7.57
CA SER A 31 7.22 15.92 -6.65
C SER A 31 5.90 15.51 -7.30
N ARG A 32 5.54 16.06 -8.48
CA ARG A 32 4.29 15.75 -9.20
C ARG A 32 4.46 14.77 -10.36
N CYS A 33 5.66 14.26 -10.62
CA CYS A 33 5.91 13.32 -11.72
C CYS A 33 6.88 12.20 -11.37
N TYR A 34 7.21 11.99 -10.08
CA TYR A 34 8.15 10.96 -9.69
C TYR A 34 7.66 9.55 -10.05
N LEU A 35 6.34 9.32 -9.99
CA LEU A 35 5.77 8.00 -10.23
C LEU A 35 5.92 7.58 -11.70
N SER A 36 5.75 8.51 -12.65
CA SER A 36 5.97 8.19 -14.07
C SER A 36 7.43 7.82 -14.34
N LYS A 37 8.40 8.46 -13.66
CA LYS A 37 9.81 8.07 -13.74
C LYS A 37 10.06 6.67 -13.19
N ILE A 38 9.48 6.33 -12.03
CA ILE A 38 9.59 4.98 -11.46
C ILE A 38 9.06 3.91 -12.42
N VAL A 39 7.96 4.20 -13.14
CA VAL A 39 7.32 3.25 -14.06
C VAL A 39 8.07 3.11 -15.39
N MET A 40 8.69 4.18 -15.89
CA MET A 40 9.21 4.23 -17.27
C MET A 40 10.73 4.05 -17.40
N GLU A 41 11.48 4.45 -16.39
CA GLU A 41 12.94 4.43 -16.46
C GLU A 41 13.50 3.07 -15.97
N GLU A 42 14.31 2.43 -16.81
CA GLU A 42 14.98 1.18 -16.46
C GLU A 42 16.04 1.36 -15.35
N PRO A 43 16.26 0.35 -14.48
CA PRO A 43 15.58 -0.95 -14.44
C PRO A 43 14.16 -0.89 -13.85
N ASN A 44 13.25 -1.70 -14.41
CA ASN A 44 11.84 -1.76 -14.00
C ASN A 44 11.63 -2.79 -12.89
N ASN A 45 11.88 -2.35 -11.65
CA ASN A 45 11.76 -3.19 -10.46
C ASN A 45 10.36 -3.12 -9.81
N LEU A 46 9.51 -2.17 -10.19
CA LEU A 46 8.19 -1.99 -9.60
C LEU A 46 7.25 -3.13 -10.01
N PHE A 47 6.82 -3.95 -9.04
CA PHE A 47 5.78 -4.97 -9.26
C PHE A 47 4.39 -4.43 -8.97
N ASN A 48 4.22 -3.75 -7.84
CA ASN A 48 2.96 -3.12 -7.47
C ASN A 48 3.15 -1.69 -6.99
N PHE A 49 2.23 -0.84 -7.40
CA PHE A 49 2.00 0.45 -6.78
C PHE A 49 0.61 0.46 -6.14
N SER A 50 0.53 0.94 -4.90
CA SER A 50 -0.74 1.17 -4.23
C SER A 50 -0.80 2.61 -3.71
N ASN A 51 -1.80 3.36 -4.13
CA ASN A 51 -2.11 4.66 -3.52
C ASN A 51 -3.20 4.50 -2.46
N ILE A 52 -3.01 5.12 -1.29
CA ILE A 52 -3.95 5.17 -0.19
C ILE A 52 -4.32 6.63 0.09
N GLY A 53 -5.61 6.95 -0.03
CA GLY A 53 -6.14 8.25 0.36
C GLY A 53 -6.39 9.23 -0.78
N PHE A 54 -6.26 8.81 -2.06
CA PHE A 54 -6.53 9.74 -3.15
C PHE A 54 -7.95 10.29 -3.10
N GLN A 55 -8.09 11.51 -3.63
CA GLN A 55 -9.37 12.19 -3.76
C GLN A 55 -9.62 12.45 -5.24
N THR A 56 -10.78 12.01 -5.75
CA THR A 56 -11.06 12.00 -7.20
C THR A 56 -10.90 13.38 -7.84
N PHE A 57 -11.23 14.47 -7.14
CA PHE A 57 -11.16 15.81 -7.71
C PHE A 57 -9.73 16.36 -7.88
N PHE A 58 -8.72 15.70 -7.31
CA PHE A 58 -7.31 16.04 -7.52
C PHE A 58 -6.64 15.23 -8.62
N ASN A 59 -7.31 14.20 -9.14
CA ASN A 59 -6.76 13.26 -10.09
C ASN A 59 -7.63 13.25 -11.34
N SER A 60 -7.01 13.34 -12.51
CA SER A 60 -7.73 13.25 -13.77
C SER A 60 -8.32 11.84 -13.95
N GLN A 61 -9.40 11.72 -14.75
CA GLN A 61 -9.96 10.41 -15.04
C GLN A 61 -8.97 9.55 -15.82
N GLU A 62 -8.17 10.19 -16.68
CA GLU A 62 -7.10 9.55 -17.44
C GLU A 62 -6.04 8.91 -16.53
N GLU A 63 -5.64 9.58 -15.44
CA GLU A 63 -4.70 9.04 -14.46
C GLU A 63 -5.29 7.86 -13.68
N ILE A 64 -6.56 7.95 -13.26
CA ILE A 64 -7.27 6.85 -12.59
C ILE A 64 -7.34 5.62 -13.52
N ASP A 65 -7.74 5.83 -14.77
CA ASP A 65 -7.83 4.77 -15.77
C ASP A 65 -6.46 4.16 -16.10
N LEU A 66 -5.39 4.97 -16.09
CA LEU A 66 -4.04 4.48 -16.30
C LEU A 66 -3.60 3.54 -15.17
N LEU A 67 -3.83 3.91 -13.90
CA LEU A 67 -3.51 3.02 -12.78
C LEU A 67 -4.27 1.70 -12.85
N ASP A 68 -5.55 1.74 -13.23
CA ASP A 68 -6.35 0.52 -13.36
C ASP A 68 -5.88 -0.37 -14.53
N LYS A 69 -5.51 0.24 -15.67
CA LYS A 69 -4.89 -0.49 -16.81
C LYS A 69 -3.55 -1.13 -16.47
N LEU A 70 -2.77 -0.51 -15.58
CA LEU A 70 -1.53 -1.06 -15.03
C LEU A 70 -1.79 -2.06 -13.89
N TYR A 71 -3.06 -2.34 -13.58
CA TYR A 71 -3.50 -3.18 -12.48
C TYR A 71 -3.02 -2.71 -11.10
N PHE A 72 -2.62 -1.45 -10.96
CA PHE A 72 -2.25 -0.86 -9.68
C PHE A 72 -3.46 -0.65 -8.79
N ASP A 73 -3.19 -0.50 -7.49
CA ASP A 73 -4.22 -0.34 -6.48
C ASP A 73 -4.37 1.15 -6.12
N SER A 74 -5.60 1.61 -6.01
CA SER A 74 -5.87 2.99 -5.60
C SER A 74 -7.09 2.98 -4.69
N TYR A 75 -6.92 3.45 -3.46
CA TYR A 75 -7.94 3.47 -2.43
C TYR A 75 -8.35 4.90 -2.13
N ARG A 76 -9.61 5.25 -2.41
CA ARG A 76 -10.13 6.58 -2.13
C ARG A 76 -10.16 6.84 -0.63
N LEU A 77 -9.90 8.08 -0.22
CA LEU A 77 -9.98 8.51 1.19
C LEU A 77 -11.26 8.02 1.89
N GLY A 78 -12.43 8.23 1.27
CA GLY A 78 -13.72 7.86 1.86
C GLY A 78 -13.96 6.35 2.00
N VAL A 79 -13.16 5.50 1.35
CA VAL A 79 -13.19 4.05 1.55
C VAL A 79 -12.34 3.69 2.77
N VAL A 80 -11.14 4.26 2.85
CA VAL A 80 -10.20 4.03 3.96
C VAL A 80 -10.74 4.58 5.29
N ASN A 81 -11.38 5.76 5.28
CA ASN A 81 -11.94 6.36 6.50
C ASN A 81 -13.14 5.56 7.07
N LYS A 82 -13.82 4.75 6.25
CA LYS A 82 -14.92 3.91 6.74
C LYS A 82 -14.39 2.68 7.48
N ASP A 83 -13.27 2.16 7.01
CA ASP A 83 -12.62 0.99 7.57
C ASP A 83 -11.12 1.08 7.32
N ILE A 84 -10.38 1.46 8.36
CA ILE A 84 -8.92 1.61 8.29
C ILE A 84 -8.22 0.25 8.17
N GLU A 85 -8.86 -0.86 8.56
CA GLU A 85 -8.24 -2.19 8.55
C GLU A 85 -7.95 -2.68 7.13
N ILE A 86 -8.65 -2.14 6.13
CA ILE A 86 -8.40 -2.46 4.71
C ILE A 86 -6.97 -2.13 4.26
N VAL A 87 -6.27 -1.23 4.97
CA VAL A 87 -4.89 -0.85 4.65
C VAL A 87 -3.85 -1.83 5.17
N GLU A 88 -4.18 -2.64 6.19
CA GLU A 88 -3.25 -3.63 6.76
C GLU A 88 -2.67 -4.54 5.69
N PRO A 89 -3.47 -5.22 4.84
CA PRO A 89 -2.91 -6.15 3.88
C PRO A 89 -2.22 -5.41 2.72
N ILE A 90 -2.50 -4.13 2.48
CA ILE A 90 -1.76 -3.32 1.49
C ILE A 90 -0.34 -3.07 2.01
N LEU A 91 -0.23 -2.61 3.26
CA LEU A 91 1.04 -2.25 3.91
C LEU A 91 1.86 -3.49 4.29
N ARG A 92 1.21 -4.61 4.61
CA ARG A 92 1.87 -5.90 4.83
C ARG A 92 2.60 -6.41 3.60
N ASP A 93 2.15 -6.05 2.40
CA ASP A 93 2.84 -6.43 1.16
C ASP A 93 3.84 -5.38 0.65
N ALA A 94 3.91 -4.20 1.29
CA ALA A 94 4.77 -3.11 0.87
C ALA A 94 6.24 -3.35 1.23
N ASP A 95 7.14 -2.96 0.34
CA ASP A 95 8.59 -2.87 0.60
C ASP A 95 8.99 -1.43 0.94
N ILE A 96 8.37 -0.47 0.24
CA ILE A 96 8.56 0.97 0.40
C ILE A 96 7.22 1.62 0.73
N VAL A 97 7.19 2.44 1.78
CA VAL A 97 6.05 3.30 2.13
C VAL A 97 6.47 4.76 2.02
N SER A 98 5.75 5.52 1.20
CA SER A 98 5.88 6.97 1.06
C SER A 98 4.64 7.62 1.63
N VAL A 99 4.81 8.66 2.44
CA VAL A 99 3.70 9.42 3.03
C VAL A 99 3.87 10.87 2.64
N ASP A 100 2.89 11.43 1.95
CA ASP A 100 2.81 12.85 1.66
C ASP A 100 1.94 13.53 2.72
N ILE A 101 2.45 14.61 3.32
CA ILE A 101 1.70 15.36 4.34
C ILE A 101 0.38 15.93 3.81
N SER A 102 0.24 16.13 2.50
CA SER A 102 -1.02 16.58 1.89
C SER A 102 -2.16 15.55 1.97
N ALA A 103 -1.87 14.30 2.32
CA ALA A 103 -2.90 13.30 2.64
C ALA A 103 -3.67 13.61 3.94
N LEU A 104 -3.05 14.38 4.86
CA LEU A 104 -3.65 14.82 6.11
C LEU A 104 -4.50 16.08 5.90
N ARG A 105 -5.47 16.29 6.79
CA ARG A 105 -6.20 17.56 6.83
C ARG A 105 -5.27 18.68 7.25
N LYS A 106 -5.51 19.88 6.69
CA LYS A 106 -4.83 21.10 7.12
C LYS A 106 -4.93 21.36 8.62
N THR A 107 -6.04 20.98 9.25
CA THR A 107 -6.25 21.13 10.70
C THR A 107 -5.34 20.23 11.54
N GLU A 108 -4.87 19.12 10.96
CA GLU A 108 -3.97 18.15 11.62
C GLU A 108 -2.51 18.48 11.31
N ALA A 109 -2.22 18.85 10.06
CA ALA A 109 -0.87 19.08 9.54
C ALA A 109 -0.79 20.36 8.68
N PRO A 110 -0.75 21.56 9.28
CA PRO A 110 -0.69 22.82 8.52
C PRO A 110 0.61 23.05 7.74
N ALA A 111 1.69 22.31 8.04
CA ALA A 111 3.03 22.52 7.49
C ALA A 111 3.22 22.03 6.03
N ASN A 112 2.24 22.27 5.17
CA ASN A 112 2.31 22.01 3.74
C ASN A 112 1.33 22.94 3.03
N SER A 113 1.82 23.70 2.03
CA SER A 113 1.02 24.68 1.30
C SER A 113 -0.12 24.08 0.47
N ASN A 114 -0.03 22.79 0.16
CA ASN A 114 -1.00 22.04 -0.63
C ASN A 114 -2.02 21.28 0.23
N THR A 115 -1.97 21.43 1.57
CA THR A 115 -2.94 20.77 2.47
C THR A 115 -4.36 21.29 2.26
N THR A 116 -5.30 20.36 2.40
CA THR A 116 -6.71 20.60 2.11
C THR A 116 -7.56 20.42 3.36
N PRO A 117 -8.79 20.97 3.40
CA PRO A 117 -9.68 20.78 4.56
C PRO A 117 -10.01 19.31 4.84
N ASN A 118 -10.05 18.48 3.79
CA ASN A 118 -10.36 17.06 3.86
C ASN A 118 -9.10 16.22 3.63
N GLY A 119 -9.00 15.12 4.36
CA GLY A 119 -7.83 14.26 4.45
C GLY A 119 -7.99 13.31 5.64
N PHE A 120 -6.94 12.55 5.94
CA PHE A 120 -6.86 11.73 7.14
C PHE A 120 -6.77 12.60 8.40
N TYR A 121 -7.35 12.11 9.49
CA TYR A 121 -7.05 12.54 10.85
C TYR A 121 -5.66 12.07 11.26
N GLY A 122 -5.02 12.74 12.23
CA GLY A 122 -3.71 12.33 12.72
C GLY A 122 -3.68 10.89 13.25
N GLU A 123 -4.77 10.46 13.91
CA GLU A 123 -4.92 9.11 14.46
C GLU A 123 -5.00 8.03 13.37
N GLU A 124 -5.71 8.30 12.27
CA GLU A 124 -5.80 7.41 11.11
C GLU A 124 -4.42 7.25 10.46
N MET A 125 -3.67 8.34 10.33
CA MET A 125 -2.31 8.31 9.80
C MET A 125 -1.37 7.52 10.71
N CYS A 126 -1.44 7.72 12.03
CA CYS A 126 -0.70 6.90 13.00
C CYS A 126 -1.06 5.41 12.89
N ALA A 127 -2.33 5.05 12.66
CA ALA A 127 -2.74 3.67 12.44
C ALA A 127 -2.15 3.09 11.14
N ILE A 128 -2.17 3.85 10.04
CA ILE A 128 -1.52 3.49 8.77
C ILE A 128 -0.01 3.23 9.00
N LEU A 129 0.69 4.12 9.70
CA LEU A 129 2.12 3.96 9.95
C LEU A 129 2.41 2.79 10.89
N ARG A 130 1.53 2.51 11.85
CA ARG A 130 1.62 1.32 12.68
C ARG A 130 1.50 0.04 11.85
N TYR A 131 0.55 -0.03 10.92
CA TYR A 131 0.43 -1.18 10.00
C TYR A 131 1.65 -1.34 9.10
N ALA A 132 2.22 -0.23 8.60
CA ALA A 132 3.50 -0.25 7.89
C ALA A 132 4.63 -0.80 8.77
N GLY A 133 4.67 -0.40 10.04
CA GLY A 133 5.65 -0.90 11.02
C GLY A 133 5.50 -2.40 11.29
N LEU A 134 4.27 -2.90 11.39
CA LEU A 134 3.95 -4.31 11.64
C LEU A 134 4.26 -5.25 10.46
N SER A 135 4.51 -4.71 9.27
CA SER A 135 4.91 -5.47 8.09
C SER A 135 6.33 -5.97 8.20
N ASP A 136 6.57 -7.26 7.99
CA ASP A 136 7.93 -7.81 7.93
C ASP A 136 8.70 -7.38 6.67
N LYS A 137 7.99 -6.94 5.62
CA LYS A 137 8.57 -6.56 4.32
C LYS A 137 9.02 -5.11 4.25
N VAL A 138 8.32 -4.20 4.95
CA VAL A 138 8.62 -2.76 4.89
C VAL A 138 10.04 -2.52 5.39
N SER A 139 10.88 -2.07 4.47
CA SER A 139 12.31 -1.81 4.66
C SER A 139 12.64 -0.31 4.54
N SER A 140 11.76 0.47 3.90
CA SER A 140 11.93 1.92 3.76
C SER A 140 10.61 2.65 4.04
N LEU A 141 10.67 3.66 4.91
CA LEU A 141 9.61 4.63 5.14
C LEU A 141 10.13 6.04 4.83
N GLY A 142 9.36 6.82 4.09
CA GLY A 142 9.62 8.25 3.85
C GLY A 142 8.40 9.10 4.16
N VAL A 143 8.62 10.26 4.78
CA VAL A 143 7.60 11.29 5.02
C VAL A 143 8.04 12.55 4.28
N PHE A 144 7.20 13.04 3.37
CA PHE A 144 7.53 14.07 2.37
C PHE A 144 6.57 15.27 2.44
N GLU A 145 6.96 16.35 1.75
CA GLU A 145 6.22 17.62 1.68
C GLU A 145 5.97 18.28 3.05
N TYR A 146 6.80 18.00 4.05
CA TYR A 146 6.87 18.81 5.27
C TYR A 146 7.62 20.12 5.01
N ASN A 147 7.01 21.25 5.37
CA ASN A 147 7.60 22.57 5.26
C ASN A 147 7.45 23.36 6.57
N ALA A 148 8.55 23.44 7.32
CA ALA A 148 8.62 24.12 8.61
C ALA A 148 8.19 25.60 8.57
N MET A 149 8.28 26.29 7.42
CA MET A 149 7.84 27.69 7.31
C MET A 149 6.33 27.86 7.47
N PHE A 150 5.55 26.81 7.22
CA PHE A 150 4.09 26.80 7.37
C PHE A 150 3.64 26.07 8.65
N ASP A 151 4.57 25.59 9.47
CA ASP A 151 4.24 24.80 10.66
C ASP A 151 3.88 25.71 11.84
N ASP A 152 2.59 25.88 12.08
CA ASP A 152 2.13 26.60 13.26
C ASP A 152 2.40 25.78 14.52
N SER A 153 3.13 26.37 15.47
CA SER A 153 3.42 25.77 16.78
C SER A 153 4.06 24.36 16.72
N ASN A 154 4.78 24.05 15.63
CA ASN A 154 5.37 22.73 15.36
C ASN A 154 4.35 21.58 15.36
N GLN A 155 3.07 21.87 15.09
CA GLN A 155 2.01 20.88 15.18
C GLN A 155 2.25 19.69 14.23
N THR A 156 2.63 19.99 12.98
CA THR A 156 2.88 18.95 11.98
C THR A 156 4.12 18.15 12.33
N ALA A 157 5.18 18.81 12.80
CA ALA A 157 6.38 18.12 13.29
C ALA A 157 6.07 17.16 14.45
N GLN A 158 5.20 17.56 15.39
CA GLN A 158 4.76 16.69 16.49
C GLN A 158 3.95 15.49 15.98
N LEU A 159 3.07 15.70 15.00
CA LEU A 159 2.31 14.60 14.38
C LEU A 159 3.25 13.64 13.64
N ILE A 160 4.22 14.15 12.87
CA ILE A 160 5.24 13.31 12.21
C ILE A 160 6.03 12.50 13.24
N ALA A 161 6.39 13.10 14.38
CA ALA A 161 7.07 12.39 15.46
C ALA A 161 6.21 11.23 16.01
N GLN A 162 4.91 11.43 16.18
CA GLN A 162 3.98 10.37 16.59
C GLN A 162 3.86 9.27 15.53
N MET A 163 3.74 9.65 14.25
CA MET A 163 3.71 8.71 13.12
C MET A 163 4.95 7.81 13.11
N VAL A 164 6.14 8.38 13.28
CA VAL A 164 7.40 7.65 13.37
C VAL A 164 7.43 6.76 14.62
N TRP A 165 6.94 7.25 15.75
CA TRP A 165 6.87 6.47 16.99
C TRP A 165 5.99 5.22 16.82
N TYR A 166 4.80 5.35 16.23
CA TYR A 166 3.90 4.23 15.96
C TYR A 166 4.45 3.27 14.90
N PHE A 167 5.20 3.77 13.92
CA PHE A 167 5.94 2.91 13.01
C PHE A 167 6.97 2.05 13.77
N ILE A 168 7.78 2.66 14.64
CA ILE A 168 8.77 1.94 15.46
C ILE A 168 8.10 0.95 16.41
N GLU A 169 6.98 1.33 17.03
CA GLU A 169 6.17 0.43 17.85
C GLU A 169 5.71 -0.78 17.03
N GLY A 170 5.16 -0.56 15.83
CA GLY A 170 4.79 -1.63 14.89
C GLY A 170 5.98 -2.53 14.54
N VAL A 171 7.17 -1.97 14.30
CA VAL A 171 8.40 -2.74 14.04
C VAL A 171 8.73 -3.68 15.20
N ASN A 172 8.59 -3.21 16.45
CA ASN A 172 8.84 -4.02 17.63
C ASN A 172 7.81 -5.14 17.83
N PHE A 173 6.60 -4.97 17.29
CA PHE A 173 5.52 -5.96 17.33
C PHE A 173 5.41 -6.84 16.08
N ARG A 174 6.40 -6.81 15.19
CA ARG A 174 6.45 -7.69 14.00
C ARG A 174 6.37 -9.16 14.39
N ILE A 175 5.36 -9.85 13.86
CA ILE A 175 5.23 -11.29 13.93
C ILE A 175 5.91 -11.83 12.69
N LYS A 176 7.18 -12.26 12.83
CA LYS A 176 8.07 -12.73 11.76
C LYS A 176 7.51 -13.94 11.00
N GLU A 177 6.58 -13.66 10.08
CA GLU A 177 5.88 -14.64 9.24
C GLU A 177 6.37 -14.60 7.80
N TYR A 178 7.20 -13.60 7.45
CA TYR A 178 7.86 -13.50 6.16
C TYR A 178 9.33 -13.97 6.20
N PRO A 179 9.83 -14.68 5.15
CA PRO A 179 9.04 -15.31 4.09
C PRO A 179 8.19 -16.44 4.67
N PHE A 180 7.01 -16.68 4.06
CA PHE A 180 6.01 -17.63 4.57
C PHE A 180 6.68 -18.93 5.07
N GLY A 181 6.57 -19.16 6.38
CA GLY A 181 7.23 -20.25 7.06
C GLY A 181 6.64 -21.62 6.73
N SER A 182 6.88 -22.62 7.59
CA SER A 182 6.34 -23.96 7.35
C SER A 182 4.81 -23.94 7.34
N LYS A 183 4.19 -24.52 6.29
CA LYS A 183 2.72 -24.63 6.12
C LYS A 183 1.98 -25.27 7.31
N LYS A 184 2.69 -25.84 8.29
CA LYS A 184 2.12 -26.47 9.50
C LYS A 184 1.43 -25.47 10.44
N GLU A 185 1.77 -24.19 10.37
CA GLU A 185 1.21 -23.15 11.26
C GLU A 185 -0.02 -22.43 10.67
N TYR A 186 -0.52 -22.93 9.53
CA TYR A 186 -1.60 -22.30 8.80
C TYR A 186 -2.78 -23.26 8.59
N ILE A 187 -3.99 -22.71 8.66
CA ILE A 187 -5.20 -23.41 8.26
C ILE A 187 -5.47 -23.06 6.80
N LYS A 188 -5.54 -24.08 5.93
CA LYS A 188 -5.86 -23.93 4.51
C LYS A 188 -7.37 -24.02 4.30
N TYR A 189 -7.93 -23.03 3.61
CA TYR A 189 -9.31 -23.01 3.14
C TYR A 189 -9.30 -23.05 1.62
N ILE A 190 -10.08 -23.93 1.02
CA ILE A 190 -10.15 -24.11 -0.42
C ILE A 190 -11.51 -23.62 -0.88
N VAL A 191 -11.54 -22.59 -1.73
CA VAL A 191 -12.76 -21.98 -2.22
C VAL A 191 -12.84 -22.19 -3.73
N PRO A 192 -13.70 -23.11 -4.22
CA PRO A 192 -14.03 -23.23 -5.63
C PRO A 192 -14.87 -22.02 -6.07
N ILE A 193 -14.46 -21.34 -7.14
CA ILE A 193 -15.17 -20.22 -7.74
C ILE A 193 -15.22 -20.43 -9.24
N ASP A 194 -16.42 -20.57 -9.80
CA ASP A 194 -16.61 -20.96 -11.20
C ASP A 194 -15.74 -22.19 -11.59
N ASP A 195 -14.81 -22.03 -12.54
CA ASP A 195 -13.88 -23.06 -13.00
C ASP A 195 -12.50 -23.01 -12.30
N ASP A 196 -12.30 -22.05 -11.39
CA ASP A 196 -11.05 -21.81 -10.67
C ASP A 196 -11.14 -22.26 -9.19
N ILE A 197 -9.97 -22.46 -8.56
CA ILE A 197 -9.85 -22.73 -7.12
C ILE A 197 -8.93 -21.71 -6.50
N ILE A 198 -9.44 -20.95 -5.54
CA ILE A 198 -8.64 -20.02 -4.73
C ILE A 198 -8.34 -20.66 -3.38
N ASN A 199 -7.06 -20.82 -3.08
CA ASN A 199 -6.59 -21.32 -1.79
C ASN A 199 -6.29 -20.14 -0.85
N PHE A 200 -6.93 -20.14 0.32
CA PHE A 200 -6.67 -19.19 1.39
C PHE A 200 -5.92 -19.86 2.53
N TYR A 201 -5.07 -19.10 3.20
CA TYR A 201 -4.32 -19.55 4.37
C TYR A 201 -4.52 -18.55 5.52
N LYS A 202 -4.92 -19.06 6.68
CA LYS A 202 -5.03 -18.28 7.93
C LYS A 202 -3.89 -18.67 8.87
N SER A 203 -3.14 -17.70 9.37
CA SER A 203 -2.13 -17.94 10.39
C SER A 203 -2.76 -18.25 11.75
N ASN A 204 -2.28 -19.31 12.41
CA ASN A 204 -2.65 -19.61 13.79
C ASN A 204 -1.97 -18.68 14.81
N LYS A 205 -0.93 -17.93 14.40
CA LYS A 205 -0.20 -16.99 15.25
C LYS A 205 -0.82 -15.60 15.24
N SER A 206 -1.03 -15.04 14.05
CA SER A 206 -1.45 -13.65 13.86
C SER A 206 -2.92 -13.50 13.49
N ASN A 207 -3.63 -14.60 13.17
CA ASN A 207 -4.96 -14.60 12.55
C ASN A 207 -5.05 -13.86 11.20
N ARG A 208 -3.92 -13.45 10.63
CA ARG A 208 -3.84 -12.83 9.31
C ARG A 208 -4.18 -13.84 8.21
N TRP A 209 -4.62 -13.31 7.08
CA TRP A 209 -5.01 -14.09 5.92
C TRP A 209 -4.09 -13.83 4.73
N TRP A 210 -3.90 -14.88 3.94
CA TRP A 210 -3.22 -14.87 2.65
C TRP A 210 -4.05 -15.65 1.63
N MET A 211 -3.89 -15.30 0.36
CA MET A 211 -4.45 -16.06 -0.76
C MET A 211 -3.34 -16.47 -1.72
N GLU A 212 -3.51 -17.65 -2.30
CA GLU A 212 -2.57 -18.25 -3.24
C GLU A 212 -2.82 -17.72 -4.65
N ILE A 213 -1.74 -17.26 -5.27
CA ILE A 213 -1.69 -16.94 -6.68
C ILE A 213 -1.05 -18.11 -7.43
N PRO A 214 -1.75 -18.70 -8.42
CA PRO A 214 -1.17 -19.73 -9.27
C PRO A 214 -0.07 -19.11 -10.13
N ASP A 215 1.18 -19.52 -9.92
CA ASP A 215 2.31 -19.10 -10.74
C ASP A 215 2.68 -20.19 -11.76
N ASN A 216 2.32 -19.96 -13.02
CA ASN A 216 2.64 -20.84 -14.14
C ASN A 216 4.09 -20.69 -14.63
N LYS A 217 4.81 -19.61 -14.29
CA LYS A 217 6.16 -19.30 -14.80
C LYS A 217 7.28 -19.80 -13.89
N PHE A 218 7.14 -19.74 -12.55
CA PHE A 218 8.24 -20.10 -11.63
C PHE A 218 7.96 -21.26 -10.65
N LYS A 219 6.86 -22.03 -10.81
CA LYS A 219 6.54 -23.20 -9.97
C LYS A 219 6.56 -22.91 -8.45
N LYS A 220 6.43 -21.65 -8.05
CA LYS A 220 6.45 -21.23 -6.65
C LYS A 220 5.12 -20.58 -6.34
N GLU A 221 4.34 -21.24 -5.50
CA GLU A 221 3.09 -20.68 -4.99
C GLU A 221 3.40 -19.34 -4.31
N THR A 222 2.89 -18.25 -4.88
CA THR A 222 3.05 -16.91 -4.32
C THR A 222 1.84 -16.61 -3.46
N LEU A 223 2.07 -16.23 -2.22
CA LEU A 223 1.02 -15.87 -1.27
C LEU A 223 0.96 -14.36 -1.16
N ILE A 224 -0.22 -13.80 -1.39
CA ILE A 224 -0.46 -12.37 -1.20
C ILE A 224 -1.32 -12.13 0.05
N PRO A 225 -1.01 -11.11 0.86
CA PRO A 225 -1.85 -10.66 1.95
C PRO A 225 -3.30 -10.39 1.51
N CYS A 226 -4.27 -10.89 2.26
CA CYS A 226 -5.68 -10.58 2.10
C CYS A 226 -6.39 -10.40 3.46
N THR A 227 -7.66 -10.02 3.40
CA THR A 227 -8.55 -9.90 4.54
C THR A 227 -9.42 -11.15 4.69
N TYR A 228 -10.07 -11.29 5.84
CA TYR A 228 -11.15 -12.26 6.00
C TYR A 228 -12.34 -11.96 5.08
N GLU A 229 -12.63 -10.68 4.83
CA GLU A 229 -13.70 -10.26 3.93
C GLU A 229 -13.46 -10.75 2.49
N ASP A 230 -12.21 -10.77 2.02
CA ASP A 230 -11.86 -11.36 0.72
C ASP A 230 -12.24 -12.85 0.65
N TYR A 231 -12.04 -13.59 1.74
CA TYR A 231 -12.46 -14.99 1.83
C TYR A 231 -13.99 -15.14 1.81
N VAL A 232 -14.71 -14.25 2.51
CA VAL A 232 -16.17 -14.25 2.52
C VAL A 232 -16.72 -13.92 1.12
N GLN A 233 -16.13 -12.94 0.43
CA GLN A 233 -16.51 -12.58 -0.94
C GLN A 233 -16.25 -13.73 -1.92
N ALA A 234 -15.07 -14.35 -1.83
CA ALA A 234 -14.74 -15.54 -2.61
C ALA A 234 -15.74 -16.68 -2.38
N SER A 235 -16.13 -16.92 -1.12
CA SER A 235 -17.12 -17.94 -0.77
C SER A 235 -18.51 -17.65 -1.36
N ASN A 236 -18.81 -16.37 -1.61
CA ASN A 236 -20.02 -15.89 -2.27
C ASN A 236 -19.89 -15.79 -3.81
N GLN A 237 -18.93 -16.52 -4.41
CA GLN A 237 -18.67 -16.54 -5.85
C GLN A 237 -18.21 -15.18 -6.44
N ASN A 238 -17.63 -14.30 -5.60
CA ASN A 238 -17.03 -13.05 -6.08
C ASN A 238 -15.51 -13.14 -5.95
N ILE A 239 -14.81 -13.10 -7.09
CA ILE A 239 -13.34 -13.13 -7.10
C ILE A 239 -12.80 -11.83 -6.47
N PRO A 240 -11.95 -11.91 -5.42
CA PRO A 240 -11.35 -10.73 -4.81
C PRO A 240 -10.53 -9.93 -5.83
N ASN A 241 -10.78 -8.63 -5.92
CA ASN A 241 -10.11 -7.76 -6.92
C ASN A 241 -8.58 -7.82 -6.84
N ARG A 242 -8.04 -7.91 -5.61
CA ARG A 242 -6.59 -8.02 -5.38
C ARG A 242 -6.00 -9.29 -5.97
N TRP A 243 -6.71 -10.41 -5.87
CA TRP A 243 -6.31 -11.68 -6.50
C TRP A 243 -6.26 -11.52 -8.02
N TRP A 244 -7.36 -11.00 -8.59
CA TRP A 244 -7.50 -10.81 -10.04
C TRP A 244 -6.42 -9.88 -10.61
N LYS A 245 -6.17 -8.72 -9.99
CA LYS A 245 -5.12 -7.77 -10.39
C LYS A 245 -3.74 -8.40 -10.34
N THR A 246 -3.44 -9.18 -9.31
CA THR A 246 -2.14 -9.83 -9.18
C THR A 246 -1.92 -10.90 -10.25
N VAL A 247 -2.93 -11.71 -10.55
CA VAL A 247 -2.87 -12.69 -11.64
C VAL A 247 -2.64 -12.01 -13.00
N LYS A 248 -3.33 -10.88 -13.25
CA LYS A 248 -3.16 -10.11 -14.49
C LYS A 248 -1.75 -9.51 -14.65
N LYS A 249 -1.09 -9.11 -13.56
CA LYS A 249 0.31 -8.63 -13.61
C LYS A 249 1.32 -9.73 -13.94
N LEU A 250 1.03 -10.97 -13.55
CA LEU A 250 1.95 -12.12 -13.73
C LEU A 250 1.79 -12.82 -15.08
N THR A 251 0.62 -12.65 -15.73
CA THR A 251 0.28 -13.27 -17.01
C THR A 251 0.94 -12.51 -18.16
#